data_AF-A0AAT9H091-F1
#
_entry.id   AF-A0AAT9H091-F1
#
_cell.length_a   1.000
_cell.length_b   1.000
_cell.length_c   1.000
_cell.angle_alpha   90.00
_cell.angle_beta   90.00
_cell.angle_gamma   90.00
#
_symmetry.space_group_name_H-M   'P 1'
#
loop_
_entity.id
_entity.type
_entity.pdbx_description
1 polymer ?
#
loop_
_entity_poly.entity_id
_entity_poly.type
_entity_poly.pdbx_seq_one_letter_code
_entity_poly.pdbx_strand_id
1 'polypeptide(L)'
;MSNIFLEKINNIEWFSNCGKEFHISDFPIEIKFLQSFDEMESNMSSQNWEDLTMEARNRLTVFLDKNNRNNYQDWNKIAEIKKSNLKHVEYIAKEFAEKNELGKIIVDDVLWNILGAAMENHYFSINKKIPIFFQYLLEIYSQGNIPCGLIGEVEEDFGGKQINFSGYTILVY
;
A
#
# COMPACT_ATOMS: atom_id res chain seq x y z
N MET A 1 4.30 3.16 -24.73
CA MET A 1 3.74 2.01 -24.01
C MET A 1 2.86 2.58 -22.93
N SER A 2 1.55 2.32 -22.97
CA SER A 2 0.72 2.64 -21.83
C SER A 2 1.20 1.82 -20.64
N ASN A 3 1.33 2.47 -19.50
CA ASN A 3 1.80 1.84 -18.29
C ASN A 3 0.61 1.10 -17.68
N ILE A 4 0.50 -0.22 -17.91
CA ILE A 4 -0.62 -1.08 -17.44
C ILE A 4 -0.96 -0.82 -15.97
N PHE A 5 0.05 -0.52 -15.14
CA PHE A 5 -0.17 -0.13 -13.75
C PHE A 5 -0.96 1.18 -13.61
N LEU A 6 -0.60 2.23 -14.36
CA LEU A 6 -1.36 3.49 -14.33
C LEU A 6 -2.77 3.32 -14.88
N GLU A 7 -2.96 2.48 -15.91
CA GLU A 7 -4.31 2.13 -16.37
C GLU A 7 -5.12 1.46 -15.26
N LYS A 8 -4.52 0.51 -14.53
CA LYS A 8 -5.15 -0.10 -13.34
C LYS A 8 -5.53 0.96 -12.30
N ILE A 9 -4.58 1.81 -11.88
CA ILE A 9 -4.83 2.89 -10.89
C ILE A 9 -5.95 3.83 -11.33
N ASN A 10 -5.95 4.25 -12.60
CA ASN A 10 -6.93 5.19 -13.14
C ASN A 10 -8.35 4.60 -13.23
N ASN A 11 -8.47 3.27 -13.26
CA ASN A 11 -9.76 2.57 -13.37
C ASN A 11 -10.33 2.13 -12.01
N ILE A 12 -9.64 2.39 -10.90
CA ILE A 12 -10.15 2.08 -9.57
C ILE A 12 -11.30 3.04 -9.23
N GLU A 13 -12.43 2.49 -8.79
CA GLU A 13 -13.53 3.25 -8.19
C GLU A 13 -13.18 3.57 -6.74
N TRP A 14 -12.25 4.51 -6.55
CA TRP A 14 -11.68 4.86 -5.25
C TRP A 14 -12.75 5.16 -4.20
N PHE A 15 -12.60 4.53 -3.03
CA PHE A 15 -13.40 4.80 -1.83
C PHE A 15 -14.92 4.60 -2.00
N SER A 16 -15.36 3.90 -3.06
CA SER A 16 -16.77 3.66 -3.38
C SER A 16 -17.47 2.66 -2.45
N ASN A 17 -16.69 1.84 -1.75
CA ASN A 17 -17.16 0.76 -0.88
C ASN A 17 -16.66 0.84 0.55
N CYS A 18 -16.11 1.97 0.98
CA CYS A 18 -15.73 2.19 2.38
C CYS A 18 -16.90 1.84 3.33
N GLY A 19 -16.60 1.08 4.37
CA GLY A 19 -17.54 0.52 5.35
C GLY A 19 -18.29 -0.73 4.88
N LYS A 20 -18.03 -1.25 3.67
CA LYS A 20 -18.67 -2.47 3.14
C LYS A 20 -17.68 -3.62 3.06
N GLU A 21 -18.18 -4.81 3.39
CA GLU A 21 -17.42 -6.05 3.28
C GLU A 21 -17.25 -6.46 1.80
N PHE A 22 -16.11 -7.09 1.50
CA PHE A 22 -15.84 -7.72 0.21
C PHE A 22 -15.09 -9.03 0.40
N HIS A 23 -14.89 -9.77 -0.70
CA HIS A 23 -14.06 -10.96 -0.71
C HIS A 23 -13.07 -10.91 -1.87
N ILE A 24 -11.79 -11.11 -1.58
CA ILE A 24 -10.73 -11.34 -2.57
C ILE A 24 -10.34 -12.82 -2.46
N SER A 25 -10.53 -13.57 -3.54
CA SER A 25 -10.17 -14.99 -3.60
C SER A 25 -8.66 -15.18 -3.47
N ASP A 26 -8.24 -16.18 -2.71
CA ASP A 26 -6.83 -16.53 -2.47
C ASP A 26 -5.96 -15.38 -1.91
N PHE A 27 -6.58 -14.43 -1.20
CA PHE A 27 -5.86 -13.33 -0.58
C PHE A 27 -4.99 -13.85 0.60
N PRO A 28 -3.69 -13.50 0.66
CA PRO A 28 -2.76 -14.15 1.58
C PRO A 28 -2.78 -13.59 3.01
N ILE A 29 -3.63 -12.60 3.30
CA ILE A 29 -3.70 -11.91 4.58
C ILE A 29 -5.15 -11.91 5.07
N GLU A 30 -5.37 -12.11 6.36
CA GLU A 30 -6.72 -12.00 6.91
C GLU A 30 -7.19 -10.53 6.85
N ILE A 31 -8.48 -10.32 6.58
CA ILE A 31 -9.09 -8.99 6.55
C ILE A 31 -10.16 -8.90 7.63
N LYS A 32 -10.14 -7.79 8.37
CA LYS A 32 -11.23 -7.40 9.29
C LYS A 32 -11.75 -6.03 8.91
N PHE A 33 -13.07 -5.94 8.77
CA PHE A 33 -13.75 -4.70 8.40
C PHE A 33 -14.06 -3.83 9.61
N LEU A 34 -13.72 -2.54 9.51
CA LEU A 34 -14.09 -1.49 10.45
C LEU A 34 -15.43 -0.87 10.07
N GLN A 35 -16.09 -0.21 11.03
CA GLN A 35 -17.47 0.27 10.86
C GLN A 35 -17.59 1.79 10.97
N SER A 36 -16.51 2.51 11.29
CA SER A 36 -16.53 3.97 11.34
C SER A 36 -15.24 4.63 10.83
N PHE A 37 -15.37 5.88 10.41
CA PHE A 37 -14.24 6.74 10.07
C PHE A 37 -13.28 6.94 11.26
N ASP A 38 -13.82 7.08 12.48
CA ASP A 38 -13.00 7.23 13.70
C ASP A 38 -12.10 6.01 13.93
N GLU A 39 -12.63 4.79 13.76
CA GLU A 39 -11.84 3.56 13.86
C GLU A 39 -10.76 3.52 12.78
N MET A 40 -11.10 3.89 11.54
CA MET A 40 -10.15 3.93 10.43
C MET A 40 -9.01 4.91 10.69
N GLU A 41 -9.30 6.16 11.06
CA GLU A 41 -8.26 7.19 11.33
C GLU A 41 -7.38 6.82 12.52
N SER A 42 -7.97 6.27 13.59
CA SER A 42 -7.23 5.83 14.78
C SER A 42 -6.27 4.68 14.44
N ASN A 43 -6.69 3.72 13.62
CA ASN A 43 -5.84 2.59 13.25
C ASN A 43 -4.79 2.99 12.21
N MET A 44 -5.11 3.90 11.31
CA MET A 44 -4.18 4.38 10.29
C MET A 44 -3.05 5.20 10.92
N SER A 45 -3.35 5.88 12.02
CA SER A 45 -2.37 6.63 12.81
C SER A 45 -1.62 5.75 13.84
N SER A 46 -1.86 4.44 13.85
CA SER A 46 -1.24 3.55 14.84
C SER A 46 0.23 3.25 14.47
N GLN A 47 1.07 3.13 15.50
CA GLN A 47 2.48 2.74 15.31
C GLN A 47 2.62 1.41 14.58
N ASN A 48 1.72 0.46 14.85
CA ASN A 48 1.79 -0.88 14.25
C ASN A 48 1.57 -0.84 12.72
N TRP A 49 0.70 0.06 12.25
CA TRP A 49 0.49 0.27 10.81
C TRP A 49 1.69 0.94 10.15
N GLU A 50 2.25 1.96 10.81
CA GLU A 50 3.48 2.62 10.35
C GLU A 50 4.64 1.62 10.26
N ASP A 51 4.86 0.83 11.32
CA ASP A 51 5.92 -0.17 11.39
C ASP A 51 5.77 -1.20 10.27
N LEU A 52 4.56 -1.69 9.99
CA LEU A 52 4.31 -2.65 8.92
C LEU A 52 4.67 -2.09 7.54
N THR A 53 4.15 -0.92 7.20
CA THR A 53 4.35 -0.33 5.87
C THR A 53 5.81 0.11 5.68
N MET A 54 6.45 0.59 6.75
CA MET A 54 7.88 0.90 6.75
C MET A 54 8.71 -0.36 6.56
N GLU A 55 8.40 -1.44 7.28
CA GLU A 55 9.12 -2.71 7.19
C GLU A 55 8.96 -3.36 5.81
N ALA A 56 7.78 -3.29 5.20
CA ALA A 56 7.56 -3.74 3.82
C ALA A 56 8.50 -3.01 2.84
N ARG A 57 8.60 -1.68 2.97
CA ARG A 57 9.53 -0.88 2.16
C ARG A 57 10.98 -1.25 2.44
N ASN A 58 11.37 -1.43 3.69
CA ASN A 58 12.73 -1.82 4.09
C ASN A 58 13.13 -3.17 3.52
N ARG A 59 12.23 -4.16 3.58
CA ARG A 59 12.49 -5.48 2.99
C ARG A 59 12.72 -5.39 1.50
N LEU A 60 11.94 -4.58 0.78
CA LEU A 60 12.15 -4.35 -0.65
C LEU A 60 13.51 -3.70 -0.92
N THR A 61 13.89 -2.63 -0.21
CA THR A 61 15.17 -1.95 -0.45
C THR A 61 16.37 -2.84 -0.10
N VAL A 62 16.31 -3.59 0.99
CA VAL A 62 17.34 -4.58 1.38
C VAL A 62 17.46 -5.69 0.33
N PHE A 63 16.33 -6.19 -0.18
CA PHE A 63 16.35 -7.19 -1.25
C PHE A 63 17.03 -6.64 -2.50
N LEU A 64 16.69 -5.42 -2.90
CA LEU A 64 17.23 -4.79 -4.11
C LEU A 64 18.72 -4.47 -3.98
N ASP A 65 19.19 -4.00 -2.82
CA ASP A 65 20.62 -3.76 -2.61
C ASP A 65 21.43 -5.06 -2.76
N LYS A 66 20.93 -6.18 -2.22
CA LYS A 66 21.60 -7.48 -2.29
C LYS A 66 21.55 -8.14 -3.66
N ASN A 67 20.41 -8.04 -4.36
CA ASN A 67 20.15 -8.85 -5.57
C ASN A 67 20.08 -8.05 -6.86
N ASN A 68 19.90 -6.74 -6.78
CA ASN A 68 19.63 -5.87 -7.93
C ASN A 68 20.33 -4.49 -7.80
N ARG A 69 21.52 -4.46 -7.20
CA ARG A 69 22.22 -3.24 -6.76
C ARG A 69 22.29 -2.12 -7.79
N ASN A 70 22.54 -2.45 -9.07
CA ASN A 70 22.60 -1.45 -10.13
C ASN A 70 21.25 -0.75 -10.34
N ASN A 71 20.13 -1.49 -10.30
CA ASN A 71 18.79 -0.91 -10.42
C ASN A 71 18.38 -0.16 -9.15
N TYR A 72 18.86 -0.61 -7.98
CA TYR A 72 18.60 0.09 -6.72
C TYR A 72 19.14 1.52 -6.70
N GLN A 73 20.25 1.80 -7.39
CA GLN A 73 20.81 3.16 -7.49
C GLN A 73 19.83 4.18 -8.10
N ASP A 74 18.89 3.72 -8.92
CA ASP A 74 17.85 4.56 -9.52
C ASP A 74 16.61 4.74 -8.62
N TRP A 75 16.58 4.18 -7.40
CA TRP A 75 15.41 4.19 -6.52
C TRP A 75 14.76 5.56 -6.38
N ASN A 76 15.55 6.59 -6.02
CA ASN A 76 15.03 7.94 -5.81
C ASN A 76 14.47 8.54 -7.10
N LYS A 77 15.17 8.36 -8.22
CA LYS A 77 14.73 8.84 -9.53
C LYS A 77 13.41 8.18 -9.94
N ILE A 78 13.30 6.87 -9.74
CA ILE A 78 12.07 6.12 -10.04
C ILE A 78 10.94 6.59 -9.12
N ALA A 79 11.20 6.73 -7.81
CA ALA A 79 10.20 7.19 -6.84
C ALA A 79 9.63 8.56 -7.21
N GLU A 80 10.48 9.53 -7.60
CA GLU A 80 10.02 10.86 -8.04
C GLU A 80 9.15 10.79 -9.29
N ILE A 81 9.56 10.00 -10.29
CA ILE A 81 8.76 9.77 -11.50
C ILE A 81 7.41 9.14 -11.13
N LYS A 82 7.39 8.12 -10.26
CA LYS A 82 6.15 7.47 -9.82
C LYS A 82 5.25 8.46 -9.08
N LYS A 83 5.78 9.19 -8.11
CA LYS A 83 5.06 10.21 -7.34
C LYS A 83 4.41 11.26 -8.25
N SER A 84 5.12 11.75 -9.27
CA SER A 84 4.56 12.72 -10.22
C SER A 84 3.34 12.20 -11.01
N ASN A 85 3.23 10.87 -11.19
CA ASN A 85 2.10 10.24 -11.88
C ASN A 85 0.88 10.01 -10.95
N LEU A 86 1.05 10.17 -9.63
CA LEU A 86 0.00 9.93 -8.63
C LEU A 86 -0.79 11.19 -8.26
N LYS A 87 -0.59 12.32 -8.96
CA LYS A 87 -1.33 13.58 -8.70
C LYS A 87 -2.86 13.42 -8.75
N HIS A 88 -3.37 12.54 -9.60
CA HIS A 88 -4.81 12.28 -9.66
C HIS A 88 -5.30 11.52 -8.41
N VAL A 89 -4.53 10.54 -7.91
CA VAL A 89 -4.84 9.84 -6.65
C VAL A 89 -4.80 10.82 -5.48
N GLU A 90 -3.81 11.71 -5.44
CA GLU A 90 -3.71 12.77 -4.43
C GLU A 90 -4.96 13.65 -4.41
N TYR A 91 -5.45 14.06 -5.58
CA TYR A 91 -6.67 14.85 -5.70
C TYR A 91 -7.90 14.09 -5.17
N ILE A 92 -8.08 12.83 -5.59
CA ILE A 92 -9.20 11.98 -5.15
C ILE A 92 -9.17 11.76 -3.63
N ALA A 93 -7.99 11.50 -3.06
CA ALA A 93 -7.82 11.33 -1.61
C ALA A 93 -8.12 12.61 -0.84
N LYS A 94 -7.73 13.79 -1.37
CA LYS A 94 -8.06 15.09 -0.78
C LYS A 94 -9.55 15.37 -0.80
N GLU A 95 -10.21 15.18 -1.94
CA GLU A 95 -11.67 15.34 -2.04
C GLU A 95 -12.41 14.41 -1.07
N PHE A 96 -11.95 13.16 -0.96
CA PHE A 96 -12.52 12.21 -0.01
C PHE A 96 -12.33 12.65 1.45
N ALA A 97 -11.14 13.11 1.81
CA ALA A 97 -10.86 13.60 3.15
C ALA A 97 -11.70 14.85 3.49
N GLU A 98 -11.74 15.83 2.59
CA GLU A 98 -12.51 17.07 2.77
C GLU A 98 -14.01 16.79 2.90
N LYS A 99 -14.57 15.91 2.06
CA LYS A 99 -16.00 15.56 2.07
C LYS A 99 -16.43 14.87 3.37
N ASN A 100 -15.55 14.11 4.00
CA ASN A 100 -15.85 13.33 5.20
C ASN A 100 -15.21 13.92 6.46
N GLU A 101 -14.69 15.15 6.40
CA GLU A 101 -14.05 15.85 7.53
C GLU A 101 -12.86 15.08 8.15
N LEU A 102 -12.12 14.34 7.33
CA LEU A 102 -10.99 13.50 7.76
C LEU A 102 -9.67 14.27 7.76
N GLY A 103 -8.73 13.79 8.57
CA GLY A 103 -7.39 14.34 8.67
C GLY A 103 -6.52 14.09 7.43
N LYS A 104 -5.43 14.87 7.34
CA LYS A 104 -4.41 14.73 6.28
C LYS A 104 -3.76 13.35 6.23
N ILE A 105 -3.83 12.59 7.34
CA ILE A 105 -3.27 11.23 7.44
C ILE A 105 -3.79 10.31 6.33
N ILE A 106 -5.06 10.43 5.94
CA ILE A 106 -5.67 9.65 4.85
C ILE A 106 -4.95 9.89 3.53
N VAL A 107 -4.67 11.16 3.21
CA VAL A 107 -3.99 11.54 1.97
C VAL A 107 -2.56 11.01 1.98
N ASP A 108 -1.86 11.18 3.10
CA ASP A 108 -0.47 10.75 3.23
C ASP A 108 -0.33 9.22 3.15
N ASP A 109 -1.20 8.48 3.83
CA ASP A 109 -1.20 7.02 3.87
C ASP A 109 -1.56 6.42 2.51
N VAL A 110 -2.61 6.90 1.85
CA VAL A 110 -2.98 6.46 0.50
C VAL A 110 -1.81 6.68 -0.46
N LEU A 111 -1.19 7.86 -0.44
CA LEU A 111 -0.06 8.14 -1.33
C LEU A 111 1.17 7.29 -1.02
N TRP A 112 1.45 7.02 0.26
CA TRP A 112 2.51 6.11 0.66
C TRP A 112 2.28 4.70 0.11
N ASN A 113 1.06 4.18 0.29
CA ASN A 113 0.68 2.84 -0.14
C ASN A 113 0.72 2.68 -1.66
N ILE A 114 0.15 3.62 -2.40
CA ILE A 114 0.13 3.56 -3.87
C ILE A 114 1.52 3.81 -4.46
N LEU A 115 2.36 4.65 -3.85
CA LEU A 115 3.76 4.77 -4.23
C LEU A 115 4.51 3.46 -4.00
N GLY A 116 4.33 2.83 -2.84
CA GLY A 116 4.89 1.50 -2.55
C GLY A 116 4.50 0.47 -3.61
N ALA A 117 3.22 0.42 -3.99
CA ALA A 117 2.74 -0.48 -5.02
C ALA A 117 3.38 -0.16 -6.39
N ALA A 118 3.51 1.12 -6.73
CA ALA A 118 4.15 1.53 -7.98
C ALA A 118 5.65 1.14 -8.03
N MET A 119 6.33 1.18 -6.88
CA MET A 119 7.72 0.74 -6.74
C MET A 119 7.84 -0.77 -6.88
N GLU A 120 7.01 -1.54 -6.16
CA GLU A 120 6.94 -3.00 -6.27
C GLU A 120 6.66 -3.42 -7.71
N ASN A 121 5.66 -2.84 -8.37
CA ASN A 121 5.34 -3.17 -9.77
C ASN A 121 6.52 -2.91 -10.72
N HIS A 122 7.24 -1.80 -10.52
CA HIS A 122 8.43 -1.51 -11.32
C HIS A 122 9.51 -2.57 -11.12
N TYR A 123 9.90 -2.85 -9.87
CA TYR A 123 10.96 -3.81 -9.60
C TYR A 123 10.57 -5.26 -9.84
N PHE A 124 9.28 -5.60 -9.74
CA PHE A 124 8.75 -6.90 -10.11
C PHE A 124 8.94 -7.18 -11.60
N SER A 125 8.96 -6.15 -12.46
CA SER A 125 9.30 -6.33 -13.88
C SER A 125 10.77 -6.72 -14.10
N ILE A 126 11.64 -6.41 -13.14
CA ILE A 126 13.08 -6.67 -13.18
C ILE A 126 13.42 -8.00 -12.49
N ASN A 127 12.85 -8.23 -11.31
CA ASN A 127 13.06 -9.44 -10.53
C ASN A 127 11.73 -9.89 -9.89
N LYS A 128 11.25 -11.07 -10.30
CA LYS A 128 9.99 -11.65 -9.82
C LYS A 128 10.02 -12.15 -8.37
N LYS A 129 11.20 -12.16 -7.74
CA LYS A 129 11.40 -12.67 -6.37
C LYS A 129 11.41 -11.57 -5.31
N ILE A 130 11.14 -10.31 -5.68
CA ILE A 130 11.06 -9.22 -4.71
C ILE A 130 9.97 -9.52 -3.66
N PRO A 131 10.13 -9.06 -2.41
CA PRO A 131 9.01 -9.04 -1.48
C PRO A 131 7.93 -8.07 -1.99
N ILE A 132 6.67 -8.43 -1.79
CA ILE A 132 5.51 -7.60 -2.12
C ILE A 132 4.54 -7.53 -0.93
N PHE A 133 4.00 -6.35 -0.70
CA PHE A 133 2.97 -6.07 0.28
C PHE A 133 2.03 -4.99 -0.23
N PHE A 134 2.58 -3.92 -0.79
CA PHE A 134 1.78 -2.81 -1.31
C PHE A 134 0.93 -3.20 -2.52
N GLN A 135 1.32 -4.21 -3.31
CA GLN A 135 0.45 -4.82 -4.31
C GLN A 135 -0.81 -5.43 -3.69
N TYR A 136 -0.73 -6.06 -2.52
CA TYR A 136 -1.91 -6.58 -1.81
C TYR A 136 -2.79 -5.45 -1.27
N LEU A 137 -2.19 -4.37 -0.75
CA LEU A 137 -2.95 -3.18 -0.38
C LEU A 137 -3.68 -2.59 -1.60
N LEU A 138 -3.02 -2.58 -2.77
CA LEU A 138 -3.64 -2.13 -4.01
C LEU A 138 -4.84 -2.99 -4.41
N GLU A 139 -4.85 -4.29 -4.13
CA GLU A 139 -6.03 -5.15 -4.37
C GLU A 139 -7.21 -4.76 -3.47
N ILE A 140 -6.97 -4.36 -2.22
CA ILE A 140 -8.01 -3.80 -1.33
C ILE A 140 -8.54 -2.48 -1.88
N TYR A 141 -7.66 -1.56 -2.27
CA TYR A 141 -8.07 -0.31 -2.94
C TYR A 141 -8.89 -0.57 -4.22
N SER A 142 -8.56 -1.65 -4.95
CA SER A 142 -9.30 -2.05 -6.15
C SER A 142 -10.74 -2.47 -5.88
N GLN A 143 -11.08 -2.82 -4.62
CA GLN A 143 -12.45 -3.08 -4.19
C GLN A 143 -13.21 -1.81 -3.79
N GLY A 144 -12.54 -0.65 -3.76
CA GLY A 144 -13.12 0.62 -3.34
C GLY A 144 -13.04 0.85 -1.82
N ASN A 145 -12.18 0.12 -1.12
CA ASN A 145 -11.97 0.21 0.34
C ASN A 145 -10.56 0.72 0.69
N ILE A 146 -10.34 1.06 1.96
CA ILE A 146 -9.10 1.62 2.50
C ILE A 146 -8.48 0.65 3.51
N PRO A 147 -7.32 0.04 3.22
CA PRO A 147 -6.52 -0.61 4.25
C PRO A 147 -5.97 0.46 5.20
N CYS A 148 -6.17 0.28 6.50
CA CYS A 148 -5.96 1.34 7.48
C CYS A 148 -5.39 0.83 8.81
N GLY A 149 -4.90 -0.41 8.89
CA GLY A 149 -4.33 -0.89 10.14
C GLY A 149 -3.91 -2.34 10.13
N LEU A 150 -3.26 -2.74 11.22
CA LEU A 150 -2.76 -4.09 11.45
C LEU A 150 -3.13 -4.56 12.85
N ILE A 151 -3.68 -5.77 12.93
CA ILE A 151 -3.62 -6.62 14.12
C ILE A 151 -2.53 -7.67 13.87
N GLY A 152 -1.56 -7.75 14.78
CA GLY A 152 -0.37 -8.60 14.65
C GLY A 152 0.86 -7.86 15.18
N GLU A 153 1.98 -8.57 15.35
CA GLU A 153 3.25 -7.97 15.76
C GLU A 153 4.19 -7.90 14.56
N VAL A 154 4.72 -6.72 14.26
CA VAL A 154 5.64 -6.53 13.13
C VAL A 154 7.02 -7.08 13.49
N GLU A 155 7.46 -8.10 12.75
CA GLU A 155 8.82 -8.63 12.85
C GLU A 155 9.78 -7.91 11.88
N GLU A 156 10.91 -7.43 12.38
CA GLU A 156 11.99 -6.88 11.55
C GLU A 156 12.75 -7.99 10.80
N ASP A 157 13.02 -7.79 9.52
CA ASP A 157 13.88 -8.67 8.71
C ASP A 157 14.95 -7.86 7.96
N PHE A 158 16.20 -8.04 8.39
CA PHE A 158 17.38 -7.50 7.68
C PHE A 158 17.77 -8.34 6.45
N GLY A 159 16.97 -9.35 6.11
CA GLY A 159 17.16 -10.26 4.99
C GLY A 159 16.65 -9.70 3.67
N GLY A 160 15.59 -8.89 3.69
CA GLY A 160 14.81 -8.52 2.52
C GLY A 160 13.83 -9.62 2.09
N LYS A 161 13.38 -10.45 3.02
CA LYS A 161 12.47 -11.58 2.74
C LYS A 161 11.02 -11.10 2.69
N GLN A 162 10.20 -11.85 1.95
CA GLN A 162 8.74 -11.70 1.96
C GLN A 162 8.22 -11.68 3.40
N ILE A 163 7.30 -10.76 3.70
CA ILE A 163 6.59 -10.74 4.99
C ILE A 163 5.80 -12.04 5.11
N ASN A 164 5.97 -12.73 6.23
CA ASN A 164 5.10 -13.83 6.60
C ASN A 164 3.83 -13.23 7.20
N PHE A 165 2.73 -13.31 6.47
CA PHE A 165 1.44 -12.78 6.91
C PHE A 165 0.70 -13.72 7.89
N SER A 166 1.31 -14.85 8.26
CA SER A 166 0.73 -15.75 9.27
C SER A 166 0.64 -15.02 10.61
N GLY A 167 -0.59 -14.73 11.05
CA GLY A 167 -0.85 -13.98 12.28
C GLY A 167 -1.11 -12.48 12.07
N TYR A 168 -1.14 -12.01 10.81
CA TYR A 168 -1.52 -10.63 10.49
C TYR A 168 -2.97 -10.58 10.03
N THR A 169 -3.71 -9.62 10.56
CA THR A 169 -5.02 -9.23 10.07
C THR A 169 -4.98 -7.75 9.67
N ILE A 170 -5.24 -7.46 8.41
CA ILE A 170 -5.34 -6.09 7.91
C ILE A 170 -6.72 -5.55 8.26
N LEU A 171 -6.73 -4.36 8.85
CA LEU A 171 -7.95 -3.60 9.09
C LEU A 171 -8.30 -2.81 7.83
N VAL A 172 -9.56 -2.92 7.43
CA VAL A 172 -10.07 -2.31 6.19
C VAL A 172 -11.34 -1.53 6.49
N TYR A 173 -11.42 -0.33 5.95
CA TYR A 173 -12.65 0.46 5.92
C TYR A 173 -13.18 0.51 4.50
#